data_AF-B2KCR8-F1
#
_entry.id   AF-B2KCR8-F1
#
_cell.length_a   1.000
_cell.length_b   1.000
_cell.length_c   1.000
_cell.angle_alpha   90.00
_cell.angle_beta   90.00
_cell.angle_gamma   90.00
#
_symmetry.space_group_name_H-M   'P 1'
#
loop_
_entity.id
_entity.type
_entity.pdbx_description
1 polymer ?
#
loop_
_entity_poly.entity_id
_entity_poly.type
_entity_poly.pdbx_seq_one_letter_code
_entity_poly.pdbx_strand_id
1 'polypeptide(L)'
;MAKWLRYILMGAVILGFMGYTYWKYVIPKHRITVESELIMLGDLDGDHRWTNKDISLFYTFINNPYSLDNAATLRLDLNQNGYIDEQDINIIRQLVAANGNPYASLEVAQARSETFPRPRELYRYVPVAQYHLRPLWALPYAGVQNSVLDWLKDFKPNTNDSYADKLDSEIYAEAVRFDNAWKKRQSTLTDIEKDYARIKLLNAKRLYDSGDRYELLLSLIELTEDAETLTSRNQPDFPLKLLVFRDHLRDLLESPLYAEFEIGNKEWTDVLRQVSVYSKEDLGMEYDFSNMKPARNLSDLQNYLQRAEWQYYKTSAKDGDFRALIDYAQHDPRYLRAVARTSRKLQDLRVNNHNLPMVLLFREALRLKGGDKKKAVGLLDEAIRIPYGWIKFIPNDMLPSSLALDNFLLPGNKEDGADKSRHWNVFGGICLYKSPQEAVDLALRREFQDLKKGGYTNENMREFIRDMVANINGMYHVMTINPNLLTSAEK
;
A
#
# COMPACT_ATOMS: atom_id res chain seq x y z
N MET A 1 26.92 -58.50 -2.32
CA MET A 1 27.54 -57.33 -2.97
C MET A 1 28.91 -57.10 -2.33
N ALA A 2 29.99 -57.16 -3.10
CA ALA A 2 31.35 -57.09 -2.57
C ALA A 2 31.60 -55.74 -1.86
N LYS A 3 32.33 -55.75 -0.74
CA LYS A 3 32.58 -54.55 0.11
C LYS A 3 33.09 -53.34 -0.69
N TRP A 4 33.92 -53.58 -1.71
CA TRP A 4 34.46 -52.53 -2.58
C TRP A 4 33.39 -51.81 -3.40
N LEU A 5 32.34 -52.52 -3.85
CA LEU A 5 31.22 -51.94 -4.58
C LEU A 5 30.41 -50.96 -3.71
N ARG A 6 30.28 -51.25 -2.40
CA ARG A 6 29.60 -50.37 -1.44
C ARG A 6 30.39 -49.08 -1.20
N TYR A 7 31.71 -49.15 -1.14
CA TYR A 7 32.56 -47.95 -1.00
C TYR A 7 32.52 -47.07 -2.25
N ILE A 8 32.48 -47.67 -3.45
CA ILE A 8 32.33 -46.92 -4.71
C ILE A 8 30.96 -46.24 -4.78
N LEU A 9 29.88 -46.97 -4.44
CA LEU A 9 28.53 -46.39 -4.39
C LEU A 9 28.43 -45.24 -3.40
N MET A 10 29.01 -45.41 -2.20
CA MET A 10 29.01 -44.36 -1.17
C MET A 10 29.84 -43.14 -1.61
N GLY A 11 30.99 -43.36 -2.24
CA GLY A 11 31.80 -42.30 -2.83
C GLY A 11 31.07 -41.53 -3.94
N ALA A 12 30.34 -42.25 -4.82
CA ALA A 12 29.53 -41.63 -5.87
C ALA A 12 28.38 -40.80 -5.29
N VAL A 13 27.73 -41.26 -4.22
CA VAL A 13 26.67 -40.50 -3.53
C VAL A 13 27.23 -39.24 -2.86
N ILE A 14 28.38 -39.35 -2.20
CA ILE A 14 29.04 -38.20 -1.55
C ILE A 14 29.48 -37.18 -2.61
N LEU A 15 30.10 -37.62 -3.70
CA LEU A 15 30.49 -36.74 -4.81
C LEU A 15 29.27 -36.12 -5.50
N GLY A 16 28.18 -36.88 -5.67
CA GLY A 16 26.92 -36.35 -6.19
C GLY A 16 26.31 -35.28 -5.26
N PHE A 17 26.34 -35.50 -3.94
CA PHE A 17 25.87 -34.53 -2.95
C PHE A 17 26.75 -33.28 -2.91
N MET A 18 28.08 -33.44 -2.95
CA MET A 18 29.03 -32.33 -3.02
C MET A 18 28.88 -31.55 -4.33
N GLY A 19 28.70 -32.22 -5.47
CA GLY A 19 28.45 -31.59 -6.76
C GLY A 19 27.13 -30.82 -6.77
N TYR A 20 26.05 -31.39 -6.21
CA TYR A 20 24.76 -30.71 -6.11
C TYR A 20 24.81 -29.50 -5.17
N THR A 21 25.45 -29.62 -4.02
CA THR A 21 25.61 -28.50 -3.07
C THR A 21 26.48 -27.40 -3.66
N TYR A 22 27.60 -27.72 -4.31
CA TYR A 22 28.43 -26.76 -5.03
C TYR A 22 27.64 -26.07 -6.15
N TRP A 23 26.92 -26.83 -6.98
CA TRP A 23 26.06 -26.27 -8.04
C TRP A 23 24.97 -25.34 -7.48
N LYS A 24 24.37 -25.69 -6.35
CA LYS A 24 23.28 -24.92 -5.74
C LYS A 24 23.76 -23.63 -5.06
N TYR A 25 24.94 -23.63 -4.45
CA TYR A 25 25.43 -22.51 -3.63
C TYR A 25 26.52 -21.67 -4.30
N VAL A 26 27.32 -22.24 -5.21
CA VAL A 26 28.46 -21.55 -5.84
C VAL A 26 28.14 -21.05 -7.24
N ILE A 27 27.32 -21.76 -8.03
CA ILE A 27 26.84 -21.21 -9.30
C ILE A 27 25.74 -20.18 -8.99
N PRO A 28 25.92 -18.90 -9.35
CA PRO A 28 24.89 -17.91 -9.12
C PRO A 28 23.65 -18.28 -9.94
N LYS A 29 22.62 -18.81 -9.28
CA LYS A 29 21.27 -18.88 -9.86
C LYS A 29 20.68 -17.48 -10.07
N HIS A 30 21.30 -16.45 -9.49
CA HIS A 30 20.98 -15.05 -9.70
C HIS A 30 21.57 -14.50 -11.01
N ARG A 31 21.51 -15.27 -12.11
CA ARG A 31 21.25 -14.55 -13.37
C ARG A 31 19.82 -14.07 -13.22
N ILE A 32 19.63 -12.75 -13.15
CA ILE A 32 18.32 -12.15 -13.34
C ILE A 32 17.80 -12.84 -14.61
N THR A 33 16.75 -13.67 -14.50
CA THR A 33 16.00 -14.09 -15.68
C THR A 33 15.38 -12.82 -16.20
N VAL A 34 16.12 -12.12 -17.07
CA VAL A 34 15.61 -10.99 -17.83
C VAL A 34 14.74 -11.59 -18.92
N GLU A 35 13.62 -12.17 -18.51
CA GLU A 35 12.51 -12.43 -19.41
C GLU A 35 11.92 -11.06 -19.69
N SER A 36 12.07 -10.61 -20.94
CA SER A 36 11.47 -9.37 -21.43
C SER A 36 10.48 -9.72 -22.51
N GLU A 37 9.31 -9.11 -22.45
CA GLU A 37 8.32 -9.17 -23.51
C GLU A 37 8.52 -7.96 -24.42
N LEU A 38 8.43 -8.18 -25.73
CA LEU A 38 8.35 -7.07 -26.68
C LEU A 38 6.89 -6.63 -26.80
N ILE A 39 6.59 -5.42 -26.33
CA ILE A 39 5.26 -4.81 -26.48
C ILE A 39 5.26 -3.78 -27.60
N MET A 40 4.09 -3.60 -28.21
CA MET A 40 3.82 -2.54 -29.19
C MET A 40 3.02 -1.43 -28.49
N LEU A 41 3.58 -0.22 -28.46
CA LEU A 41 2.91 0.94 -27.86
C LEU A 41 1.73 1.35 -28.74
N GLY A 42 0.59 1.68 -28.14
CA GLY A 42 -0.66 2.00 -28.83
C GLY A 42 -1.46 0.79 -29.34
N ASP A 43 -0.95 -0.44 -29.21
CA ASP A 43 -1.70 -1.68 -29.49
C ASP A 43 -2.50 -2.08 -28.24
N LEU A 44 -3.75 -1.62 -28.18
CA LEU A 44 -4.59 -1.74 -26.99
C LEU A 44 -5.44 -3.01 -26.98
N ASP A 45 -5.66 -3.63 -28.14
CA ASP A 45 -6.39 -4.89 -28.25
C ASP A 45 -5.51 -6.13 -28.45
N GLY A 46 -4.20 -5.95 -28.63
CA GLY A 46 -3.21 -7.01 -28.72
C GLY A 46 -3.14 -7.70 -30.08
N ASP A 47 -3.68 -7.08 -31.15
CA ASP A 47 -3.68 -7.65 -32.50
C ASP A 47 -2.40 -7.35 -33.31
N HIS A 48 -1.45 -6.63 -32.69
CA HIS A 48 -0.18 -6.20 -33.27
C HIS A 48 -0.33 -5.26 -34.47
N ARG A 49 -1.40 -4.46 -34.49
CA ARG A 49 -1.66 -3.43 -35.51
C ARG A 49 -2.12 -2.15 -34.83
N TRP A 50 -1.97 -1.03 -35.53
CA TRP A 50 -2.61 0.22 -35.13
C TRP A 50 -3.85 0.42 -36.00
N THR A 51 -5.02 0.31 -35.40
CA THR A 51 -6.31 0.40 -36.10
C THR A 51 -7.25 1.40 -35.43
N ASN A 52 -8.39 1.68 -36.08
CA ASN A 52 -9.46 2.49 -35.48
C ASN A 52 -10.01 1.88 -34.17
N LYS A 53 -9.81 0.57 -33.95
CA LYS A 53 -10.22 -0.09 -32.72
C LYS A 53 -9.36 0.35 -31.54
N ASP A 54 -8.04 0.50 -31.73
CA ASP A 54 -7.15 1.03 -30.70
C ASP A 54 -7.49 2.47 -30.34
N ILE A 55 -7.78 3.32 -31.33
CA ILE A 55 -8.27 4.68 -31.08
C ILE A 55 -9.55 4.65 -30.24
N SER A 56 -10.49 3.76 -30.58
CA SER A 56 -11.75 3.63 -29.84
C SER A 56 -11.53 3.16 -28.40
N LEU A 57 -10.58 2.25 -28.17
CA LEU A 57 -10.16 1.82 -26.83
C LEU A 57 -9.47 2.95 -26.06
N PHE A 58 -8.64 3.75 -26.72
CA PHE A 58 -8.02 4.95 -26.14
C PHE A 58 -9.11 5.93 -25.68
N TYR A 59 -10.12 6.23 -26.49
CA TYR A 59 -11.25 7.09 -26.07
C TYR A 59 -12.11 6.46 -24.97
N THR A 60 -12.23 5.13 -24.95
CA THR A 60 -12.90 4.42 -23.86
C THR A 60 -12.14 4.62 -22.55
N PHE A 61 -10.81 4.53 -22.58
CA PHE A 61 -9.94 4.86 -21.45
C PHE A 61 -10.08 6.31 -21.02
N ILE A 62 -10.17 7.27 -21.96
CA ILE A 62 -10.34 8.69 -21.62
C ILE A 62 -11.63 8.94 -20.82
N ASN A 63 -12.70 8.22 -21.15
CA ASN A 63 -13.99 8.36 -20.49
C ASN A 63 -14.06 7.65 -19.12
N ASN A 64 -13.20 6.66 -18.89
CA ASN A 64 -13.09 5.97 -17.61
C ASN A 64 -11.61 5.72 -17.31
N PRO A 65 -10.87 6.80 -16.96
CA PRO A 65 -9.46 6.67 -16.62
C PRO A 65 -9.34 5.63 -15.50
N TYR A 66 -8.33 4.76 -15.58
CA TYR A 66 -8.12 3.64 -14.66
C TYR A 66 -9.06 2.43 -14.83
N SER A 67 -9.82 2.32 -15.93
CA SER A 67 -10.54 1.09 -16.28
C SER A 67 -9.66 -0.02 -16.83
N LEU A 68 -8.49 0.33 -17.35
CA LEU A 68 -7.54 -0.61 -17.93
C LEU A 68 -6.55 -1.14 -16.88
N ASP A 69 -6.05 -2.34 -17.11
CA ASP A 69 -5.01 -2.94 -16.29
C ASP A 69 -3.66 -2.19 -16.46
N ASN A 70 -2.66 -2.56 -15.65
CA ASN A 70 -1.34 -1.94 -15.74
C ASN A 70 -0.70 -2.18 -17.12
N ALA A 71 -0.86 -3.39 -17.68
CA ALA A 71 -0.20 -3.79 -18.92
C ALA A 71 -0.69 -2.98 -20.12
N ALA A 72 -2.00 -2.77 -20.25
CA ALA A 72 -2.61 -1.94 -21.28
C ALA A 72 -2.32 -0.46 -21.06
N THR A 73 -2.32 0.02 -19.81
CA THR A 73 -2.01 1.43 -19.51
C THR A 73 -0.59 1.82 -19.91
N LEU A 74 0.39 0.90 -19.78
CA LEU A 74 1.77 1.12 -20.22
C LEU A 74 1.92 1.35 -21.72
N ARG A 75 0.95 0.91 -22.52
CA ARG A 75 0.95 1.08 -23.97
C ARG A 75 0.40 2.44 -24.41
N LEU A 76 -0.15 3.24 -23.49
CA LEU A 76 -0.78 4.52 -23.80
C LEU A 76 0.19 5.72 -23.84
N ASP A 77 1.39 5.56 -23.29
CA ASP A 77 2.48 6.56 -23.35
C ASP A 77 3.35 6.25 -24.57
N LEU A 78 2.92 6.72 -25.75
CA LEU A 78 3.54 6.40 -27.04
C LEU A 78 4.87 7.15 -27.23
N ASN A 79 5.00 8.35 -26.65
CA ASN A 79 6.23 9.14 -26.70
C ASN A 79 7.21 8.83 -25.55
N GLN A 80 6.80 8.01 -24.57
CA GLN A 80 7.59 7.57 -23.42
C GLN A 80 8.04 8.72 -22.51
N ASN A 81 7.24 9.78 -22.43
CA ASN A 81 7.53 10.94 -21.58
C ASN A 81 7.03 10.76 -20.14
N GLY A 82 6.37 9.64 -19.83
CA GLY A 82 5.81 9.33 -18.52
C GLY A 82 4.40 9.89 -18.30
N TYR A 83 3.79 10.49 -19.31
CA TYR A 83 2.45 11.05 -19.27
C TYR A 83 1.56 10.40 -20.33
N ILE A 84 0.25 10.44 -20.10
CA ILE A 84 -0.76 10.21 -21.12
C ILE A 84 -1.34 11.59 -21.42
N ASP A 85 -0.98 12.15 -22.58
CA ASP A 85 -1.33 13.51 -22.99
C ASP A 85 -1.83 13.61 -24.45
N GLU A 86 -2.05 14.83 -24.94
CA GLU A 86 -2.56 15.06 -26.30
C GLU A 86 -1.58 14.61 -27.40
N GLN A 87 -0.28 14.52 -27.10
CA GLN A 87 0.72 14.04 -28.04
C GLN A 87 0.50 12.55 -28.33
N ASP A 88 0.21 11.74 -27.31
CA ASP A 88 -0.08 10.31 -27.47
C ASP A 88 -1.30 10.08 -28.36
N ILE A 89 -2.35 10.88 -28.17
CA ILE A 89 -3.57 10.86 -29.00
C ILE A 89 -3.23 11.20 -30.46
N ASN A 90 -2.38 12.21 -30.68
CA ASN A 90 -1.98 12.60 -32.02
C ASN A 90 -1.11 11.53 -32.69
N ILE A 91 -0.18 10.91 -31.97
CA ILE A 91 0.67 9.83 -32.47
C ILE A 91 -0.18 8.65 -32.92
N ILE A 92 -1.12 8.16 -32.09
CA ILE A 92 -1.96 7.01 -32.46
C ILE A 92 -2.88 7.33 -33.65
N ARG A 93 -3.42 8.56 -33.74
CA ARG A 93 -4.20 9.00 -34.90
C ARG A 93 -3.38 9.00 -36.19
N GLN A 94 -2.13 9.46 -36.13
CA GLN A 94 -1.22 9.47 -37.28
C GLN A 94 -0.84 8.05 -37.72
N LEU A 95 -0.65 7.13 -36.78
CA LEU A 95 -0.39 5.71 -37.07
C LEU A 95 -1.56 5.06 -37.82
N VAL A 96 -2.78 5.26 -37.32
CA VAL A 96 -3.99 4.70 -37.95
C VAL A 96 -4.26 5.35 -39.31
N ALA A 97 -4.08 6.67 -39.44
CA ALA A 97 -4.25 7.37 -40.72
C ALA A 97 -3.27 6.88 -41.80
N ALA A 98 -2.09 6.39 -41.40
CA ALA A 98 -1.10 5.79 -42.28
C ALA A 98 -1.30 4.27 -42.47
N ASN A 99 -2.49 3.74 -42.16
CA ASN A 99 -2.82 2.30 -42.20
C ASN A 99 -1.84 1.44 -41.38
N GLY A 100 -1.38 1.94 -40.23
CA GLY A 100 -0.45 1.26 -39.34
C GLY A 100 1.01 1.26 -39.83
N ASN A 101 1.38 2.09 -40.82
CA ASN A 101 2.77 2.22 -41.26
C ASN A 101 3.49 3.35 -40.50
N PRO A 102 4.38 3.03 -39.54
CA PRO A 102 5.01 4.04 -38.68
C PRO A 102 6.05 4.89 -39.43
N TYR A 103 6.63 4.38 -40.53
CA TYR A 103 7.56 5.14 -41.35
C TYR A 103 6.83 6.22 -42.14
N ALA A 104 5.66 5.91 -42.69
CA ALA A 104 4.82 6.88 -43.38
C ALA A 104 4.30 7.96 -42.42
N SER A 105 3.90 7.58 -41.20
CA SER A 105 3.52 8.56 -40.15
C SER A 105 4.68 9.50 -39.81
N LEU A 106 5.90 8.98 -39.65
CA LEU A 106 7.09 9.79 -39.40
C LEU A 106 7.38 10.79 -40.54
N GLU A 107 7.28 10.36 -41.80
CA GLU A 107 7.47 11.24 -42.95
C GLU A 107 6.44 12.38 -42.97
N VAL A 108 5.17 12.07 -42.67
CA VAL A 108 4.09 13.07 -42.58
C VAL A 108 4.34 14.05 -41.43
N ALA A 109 4.76 13.57 -40.25
CA ALA A 109 5.08 14.42 -39.11
C ALA A 109 6.27 15.33 -39.40
N GLN A 110 7.34 14.79 -40.00
CA GLN A 110 8.52 15.58 -40.42
C GLN A 110 8.16 16.66 -41.44
N ALA A 111 7.29 16.36 -42.41
CA ALA A 111 6.80 17.33 -43.37
C ALA A 111 6.01 18.49 -42.70
N ARG A 112 5.44 18.25 -41.52
CA ARG A 112 4.71 19.25 -40.72
C ARG A 112 5.54 19.89 -39.61
N SER A 113 6.82 19.51 -39.48
CA SER A 113 7.67 19.91 -38.34
C SER A 113 7.08 19.53 -36.97
N GLU A 114 6.34 18.42 -36.91
CA GLU A 114 5.79 17.84 -35.69
C GLU A 114 6.75 16.79 -35.11
N THR A 115 6.77 16.65 -33.78
CA THR A 115 7.54 15.61 -33.11
C THR A 115 6.81 14.27 -33.24
N PHE A 116 7.53 13.21 -33.66
CA PHE A 116 6.99 11.86 -33.75
C PHE A 116 8.08 10.84 -33.35
N PRO A 117 7.75 9.79 -32.55
CA PRO A 117 8.71 8.77 -32.16
C PRO A 117 9.31 8.06 -33.37
N ARG A 118 10.57 7.62 -33.29
CA ARG A 118 11.12 6.77 -34.36
C ARG A 118 10.31 5.46 -34.39
N PRO A 119 10.05 4.85 -35.57
CA PRO A 119 9.29 3.60 -35.66
C PRO A 119 9.71 2.49 -34.68
N ARG A 120 11.01 2.36 -34.41
CA ARG A 120 11.55 1.39 -33.44
C ARG A 120 11.20 1.70 -31.99
N GLU A 121 10.96 2.96 -31.65
CA GLU A 121 10.64 3.43 -30.29
C GLU A 121 9.20 3.11 -29.92
N LEU A 122 8.34 2.81 -30.91
CA LEU A 122 6.99 2.29 -30.70
C LEU A 122 6.97 0.80 -30.28
N TYR A 123 8.13 0.15 -30.22
CA TYR A 123 8.29 -1.21 -29.72
C TYR A 123 9.22 -1.21 -28.51
N ARG A 124 8.78 -1.77 -27.38
CA ARG A 124 9.51 -1.71 -26.12
C ARG A 124 9.72 -3.11 -25.54
N TYR A 125 10.95 -3.40 -25.14
CA TYR A 125 11.23 -4.57 -24.29
C TYR A 125 10.92 -4.23 -22.84
N VAL A 126 9.96 -4.93 -22.26
CA VAL A 126 9.47 -4.74 -20.90
C VAL A 126 9.82 -5.98 -20.07
N PRO A 127 10.65 -5.84 -19.03
CA PRO A 127 10.97 -6.96 -18.15
C PRO A 127 9.72 -7.48 -17.43
N VAL A 128 9.45 -8.78 -17.53
CA VAL A 128 8.25 -9.42 -16.97
C VAL A 128 8.25 -9.38 -15.44
N ALA A 129 9.43 -9.41 -14.82
CA ALA A 129 9.60 -9.48 -13.38
C ALA A 129 9.79 -8.12 -12.70
N GLN A 130 9.73 -7.00 -13.43
CA GLN A 130 9.90 -5.65 -12.87
C GLN A 130 8.56 -4.93 -12.70
N TYR A 131 8.50 -4.07 -11.69
CA TYR A 131 7.44 -3.13 -11.43
C TYR A 131 7.52 -2.01 -12.46
N HIS A 132 6.41 -1.79 -13.15
CA HIS A 132 6.30 -0.76 -14.16
C HIS A 132 5.41 0.36 -13.65
N LEU A 133 5.98 1.56 -13.63
CA LEU A 133 5.25 2.76 -13.25
C LEU A 133 4.15 3.03 -14.27
N ARG A 134 2.92 3.26 -13.78
CA ARG A 134 1.84 3.76 -14.64
C ARG A 134 2.17 5.20 -15.07
N PRO A 135 2.10 5.52 -16.37
CA PRO A 135 2.23 6.91 -16.82
C PRO A 135 1.14 7.77 -16.20
N LEU A 136 1.46 9.03 -15.91
CA LEU A 136 0.57 9.98 -15.25
C LEU A 136 -0.49 10.48 -16.24
N TRP A 137 -1.73 10.56 -15.78
CA TRP A 137 -2.81 11.15 -16.56
C TRP A 137 -2.62 12.67 -16.66
N ALA A 138 -2.46 13.21 -17.87
CA ALA A 138 -2.29 14.65 -18.12
C ALA A 138 -3.30 15.21 -19.16
N LEU A 139 -4.30 14.42 -19.54
CA LEU A 139 -5.37 14.84 -20.45
C LEU A 139 -6.47 15.63 -19.74
N PRO A 140 -7.19 16.52 -20.45
CA PRO A 140 -8.37 17.20 -19.90
C PRO A 140 -9.42 16.22 -19.36
N TYR A 141 -9.79 16.38 -18.09
CA TYR A 141 -10.80 15.54 -17.47
C TYR A 141 -12.23 16.01 -17.77
N ALA A 142 -12.98 15.25 -18.58
CA ALA A 142 -14.36 15.57 -18.95
C ALA A 142 -15.31 15.69 -17.73
N GLY A 143 -15.06 14.92 -16.67
CA GLY A 143 -15.88 14.89 -15.47
C GLY A 143 -15.66 16.07 -14.51
N VAL A 144 -14.78 17.02 -14.85
CA VAL A 144 -14.28 18.05 -13.93
C VAL A 144 -15.36 19.03 -13.45
N GLN A 145 -16.35 19.34 -14.30
CA GLN A 145 -17.42 20.29 -13.95
C GLN A 145 -18.34 19.78 -12.83
N ASN A 146 -18.46 18.45 -12.71
CA ASN A 146 -19.27 17.77 -11.70
C ASN A 146 -18.39 16.97 -10.73
N SER A 147 -17.14 17.42 -10.52
CA SER A 147 -16.22 16.76 -9.59
C SER A 147 -16.63 17.02 -8.15
N VAL A 148 -16.38 16.04 -7.27
CA VAL A 148 -16.46 16.22 -5.81
C VAL A 148 -15.36 17.17 -5.30
N LEU A 149 -14.27 17.29 -6.06
CA LEU A 149 -13.19 18.24 -5.83
C LEU A 149 -13.48 19.53 -6.60
N ASP A 150 -14.16 20.47 -5.94
CA ASP A 150 -14.60 21.74 -6.54
C ASP A 150 -13.47 22.59 -7.17
N TRP A 151 -12.25 22.41 -6.65
CA TRP A 151 -11.02 23.06 -7.08
C TRP A 151 -10.32 22.37 -8.27
N LEU A 152 -10.71 21.15 -8.65
CA LEU A 152 -10.03 20.40 -9.72
C LEU A 152 -10.13 21.09 -11.10
N LYS A 153 -11.20 21.85 -11.34
CA LYS A 153 -11.40 22.63 -12.58
C LYS A 153 -10.35 23.70 -12.80
N ASP A 154 -9.76 24.21 -11.73
CA ASP A 154 -8.77 25.28 -11.75
C ASP A 154 -7.34 24.71 -11.72
N PHE A 155 -7.19 23.39 -11.62
CA PHE A 155 -5.92 22.70 -11.53
C PHE A 155 -5.55 22.07 -12.88
N LYS A 156 -4.39 22.44 -13.42
CA LYS A 156 -3.92 21.97 -14.73
C LYS A 156 -2.64 21.14 -14.55
N PRO A 157 -2.49 20.01 -15.27
CA PRO A 157 -1.25 19.26 -15.28
C PRO A 157 -0.15 20.08 -15.96
N ASN A 158 1.09 19.91 -15.49
CA ASN A 158 2.28 20.48 -16.13
C ASN A 158 3.27 19.36 -16.44
N THR A 159 3.61 19.18 -17.71
CA THR A 159 4.51 18.12 -18.19
C THR A 159 5.98 18.53 -18.18
N ASN A 160 6.31 19.68 -17.58
CA ASN A 160 7.69 20.11 -17.35
C ASN A 160 8.43 19.23 -16.34
N ASP A 161 9.76 19.33 -16.34
CA ASP A 161 10.64 18.42 -15.60
C ASP A 161 10.97 18.82 -14.15
N SER A 162 10.48 19.96 -13.67
CA SER A 162 10.78 20.41 -12.31
C SER A 162 10.08 19.53 -11.27
N TYR A 163 10.62 19.49 -10.05
CA TYR A 163 9.99 18.74 -8.95
C TYR A 163 8.56 19.23 -8.65
N ALA A 164 8.35 20.56 -8.68
CA ALA A 164 7.04 21.15 -8.42
C ALA A 164 6.04 20.77 -9.51
N ASP A 165 6.45 20.80 -10.79
CA ASP A 165 5.60 20.43 -11.92
C ASP A 165 5.22 18.94 -11.88
N LYS A 166 6.18 18.07 -11.55
CA LYS A 166 5.92 16.63 -11.35
C LYS A 166 4.93 16.39 -10.21
N LEU A 167 5.08 17.12 -9.11
CA LEU A 167 4.17 17.01 -7.97
C LEU A 167 2.76 17.50 -8.34
N ASP A 168 2.62 18.60 -9.08
CA ASP A 168 1.33 19.06 -9.57
C ASP A 168 0.70 18.04 -10.55
N SER A 169 1.49 17.41 -11.42
CA SER A 169 0.98 16.34 -12.29
C SER A 169 0.57 15.07 -11.53
N GLU A 170 1.32 14.66 -10.50
CA GLU A 170 0.92 13.58 -9.58
C GLU A 170 -0.41 13.88 -8.88
N ILE A 171 -0.58 15.12 -8.40
CA ILE A 171 -1.82 15.59 -7.75
C ILE A 171 -2.98 15.56 -8.73
N TYR A 172 -2.78 16.05 -9.96
CA TYR A 172 -3.83 16.08 -10.97
C TYR A 172 -4.29 14.66 -11.33
N ALA A 173 -3.34 13.76 -11.60
CA ALA A 173 -3.63 12.37 -11.90
C ALA A 173 -4.39 11.67 -10.75
N GLU A 174 -3.91 11.80 -9.51
CA GLU A 174 -4.56 11.16 -8.36
C GLU A 174 -5.92 11.80 -8.04
N ALA A 175 -6.11 13.10 -8.26
CA ALA A 175 -7.41 13.77 -8.11
C ALA A 175 -8.44 13.27 -9.14
N VAL A 176 -8.04 13.10 -10.39
CA VAL A 176 -8.88 12.50 -11.44
C VAL A 176 -9.22 11.06 -11.07
N ARG A 177 -8.25 10.28 -10.59
CA ARG A 177 -8.46 8.90 -10.13
C ARG A 177 -9.49 8.83 -9.00
N PHE A 178 -9.30 9.65 -7.97
CA PHE A 178 -10.20 9.73 -6.84
C PHE A 178 -11.62 10.09 -7.28
N ASP A 179 -11.80 11.12 -8.13
CA ASP A 179 -13.13 11.55 -8.55
C ASP A 179 -13.90 10.46 -9.31
N ASN A 180 -13.21 9.70 -10.16
CA ASN A 180 -13.79 8.55 -10.86
C ASN A 180 -14.16 7.41 -9.90
N ALA A 181 -13.31 7.11 -8.91
CA ALA A 181 -13.60 6.12 -7.88
C ALA A 181 -14.77 6.55 -6.97
N TRP A 182 -14.79 7.82 -6.56
CA TRP A 182 -15.85 8.44 -5.78
C TRP A 182 -17.21 8.33 -6.46
N LYS A 183 -17.30 8.70 -7.75
CA LYS A 183 -18.55 8.63 -8.52
C LYS A 183 -19.15 7.21 -8.57
N LYS A 184 -18.31 6.17 -8.58
CA LYS A 184 -18.74 4.76 -8.54
C LYS A 184 -19.33 4.37 -7.18
N ARG A 185 -18.90 5.01 -6.09
CA ARG A 185 -19.23 4.61 -4.71
C ARG A 185 -20.17 5.56 -3.96
N GLN A 186 -20.26 6.83 -4.34
CA GLN A 186 -20.98 7.86 -3.56
C GLN A 186 -22.43 7.49 -3.21
N SER A 187 -23.13 6.79 -4.11
CA SER A 187 -24.52 6.38 -3.92
C SER A 187 -24.69 5.21 -2.95
N THR A 188 -23.59 4.56 -2.57
CA THR A 188 -23.59 3.39 -1.70
C THR A 188 -22.96 3.65 -0.34
N LEU A 189 -22.47 4.87 -0.07
CA LEU A 189 -21.89 5.23 1.22
C LEU A 189 -22.96 5.28 2.31
N THR A 190 -22.66 4.68 3.45
CA THR A 190 -23.41 4.87 4.71
C THR A 190 -23.21 6.29 5.23
N ASP A 191 -24.05 6.73 6.17
CA ASP A 191 -23.96 8.09 6.70
C ASP A 191 -22.66 8.32 7.48
N ILE A 192 -22.18 7.32 8.22
CA ILE A 192 -20.87 7.38 8.90
C ILE A 192 -19.74 7.55 7.88
N GLU A 193 -19.76 6.79 6.78
CA GLU A 193 -18.74 6.93 5.73
C GLU A 193 -18.80 8.30 5.03
N LYS A 194 -20.00 8.84 4.80
CA LYS A 194 -20.16 10.20 4.25
C LYS A 194 -19.53 11.25 5.16
N ASP A 195 -19.70 11.11 6.48
CA ASP A 195 -19.07 12.03 7.44
C ASP A 195 -17.54 11.93 7.42
N TYR A 196 -16.98 10.72 7.40
CA TYR A 196 -15.54 10.53 7.25
C TYR A 196 -15.01 11.10 5.93
N ALA A 197 -15.69 10.81 4.83
CA ALA A 197 -15.33 11.34 3.52
C ALA A 197 -15.37 12.87 3.50
N ARG A 198 -16.41 13.48 4.10
CA ARG A 198 -16.56 14.93 4.20
C ARG A 198 -15.38 15.57 4.93
N ILE A 199 -14.94 15.00 6.06
CA ILE A 199 -13.78 15.50 6.82
C ILE A 199 -12.50 15.44 5.97
N LYS A 200 -12.27 14.32 5.27
CA LYS A 200 -11.09 14.15 4.41
C LYS A 200 -11.11 15.09 3.19
N LEU A 201 -12.28 15.28 2.57
CA LEU A 201 -12.48 16.22 1.47
C LEU A 201 -12.22 17.68 1.90
N LEU A 202 -12.72 18.08 3.08
CA LEU A 202 -12.45 19.40 3.64
C LEU A 202 -10.95 19.60 3.92
N ASN A 203 -10.26 18.57 4.43
CA ASN A 203 -8.81 18.63 4.62
C ASN A 203 -8.06 18.77 3.28
N ALA A 204 -8.44 17.99 2.25
CA ALA A 204 -7.85 18.11 0.92
C ALA A 204 -8.05 19.52 0.34
N LYS A 205 -9.26 20.09 0.48
CA LYS A 205 -9.52 21.48 0.06
C LYS A 205 -8.64 22.48 0.82
N ARG A 206 -8.54 22.36 2.14
CA ARG A 206 -7.67 23.21 2.96
C ARG A 206 -6.21 23.16 2.50
N LEU A 207 -5.69 21.97 2.20
CA LEU A 207 -4.31 21.76 1.74
C LEU A 207 -4.09 22.35 0.34
N TYR A 208 -5.08 22.23 -0.53
CA TYR A 208 -5.08 22.90 -1.83
C TYR A 208 -5.02 24.42 -1.68
N ASP A 209 -5.90 25.00 -0.86
CA ASP A 209 -6.00 26.45 -0.64
C ASP A 209 -4.73 27.01 0.02
N SER A 210 -4.06 26.23 0.89
CA SER A 210 -2.79 26.62 1.51
C SER A 210 -1.56 26.41 0.63
N GLY A 211 -1.71 25.76 -0.53
CA GLY A 211 -0.59 25.42 -1.42
C GLY A 211 0.31 24.29 -0.89
N ASP A 212 -0.13 23.51 0.09
CA ASP A 212 0.65 22.39 0.64
C ASP A 212 0.52 21.15 -0.25
N ARG A 213 1.26 21.19 -1.36
CA ARG A 213 1.17 20.21 -2.47
C ARG A 213 1.51 18.79 -2.03
N TYR A 214 2.55 18.63 -1.21
CA TYR A 214 2.99 17.30 -0.77
C TYR A 214 1.92 16.64 0.11
N GLU A 215 1.40 17.38 1.07
CA GLU A 215 0.35 16.90 1.95
C GLU A 215 -0.97 16.68 1.21
N LEU A 216 -1.29 17.54 0.22
CA LEU A 216 -2.43 17.36 -0.66
C LEU A 216 -2.34 16.02 -1.41
N LEU A 217 -1.18 15.71 -2.00
CA LEU A 217 -0.98 14.44 -2.71
C LEU A 217 -1.23 13.25 -1.77
N LEU A 218 -0.65 13.25 -0.57
CA LEU A 218 -0.86 12.15 0.39
C LEU A 218 -2.32 12.02 0.81
N SER A 219 -3.02 13.14 1.01
CA SER A 219 -4.46 13.13 1.32
C SER A 219 -5.29 12.58 0.16
N LEU A 220 -4.91 12.84 -1.09
CA LEU A 220 -5.58 12.30 -2.28
C LEU A 220 -5.32 10.81 -2.49
N ILE A 221 -4.10 10.34 -2.21
CA ILE A 221 -3.79 8.91 -2.25
C ILE A 221 -4.65 8.17 -1.23
N GLU A 222 -4.76 8.68 0.01
CA GLU A 222 -5.60 8.06 1.04
C GLU A 222 -7.08 8.03 0.63
N LEU A 223 -7.61 9.15 0.11
CA LEU A 223 -8.97 9.25 -0.41
C LEU A 223 -9.23 8.26 -1.56
N THR A 224 -8.26 8.10 -2.45
CA THR A 224 -8.32 7.14 -3.56
C THR A 224 -8.34 5.71 -3.07
N GLU A 225 -7.44 5.35 -2.14
CA GLU A 225 -7.41 4.01 -1.55
C GLU A 225 -8.73 3.67 -0.85
N ASP A 226 -9.29 4.62 -0.09
CA ASP A 226 -10.61 4.45 0.50
C ASP A 226 -11.66 4.20 -0.59
N ALA A 227 -11.74 5.06 -1.60
CA ALA A 227 -12.76 5.00 -2.65
C ALA A 227 -12.70 3.72 -3.50
N GLU A 228 -11.50 3.23 -3.82
CA GLU A 228 -11.29 2.08 -4.68
C GLU A 228 -11.38 0.73 -3.98
N THR A 229 -11.00 0.66 -2.70
CA THR A 229 -10.77 -0.65 -2.05
C THR A 229 -11.78 -0.97 -0.96
N LEU A 230 -12.42 0.02 -0.33
CA LEU A 230 -13.32 -0.25 0.78
C LEU A 230 -14.76 -0.50 0.29
N THR A 231 -15.38 -1.59 0.73
CA THR A 231 -16.76 -1.95 0.33
C THR A 231 -17.82 -1.39 1.26
N SER A 232 -18.91 -0.81 0.76
CA SER A 232 -19.96 -0.24 1.63
C SER A 232 -21.23 -1.08 1.73
N ARG A 233 -21.58 -1.88 0.71
CA ARG A 233 -22.92 -2.52 0.63
C ARG A 233 -23.20 -3.60 1.67
N ASN A 234 -22.18 -4.13 2.36
CA ASN A 234 -22.31 -5.25 3.30
C ASN A 234 -21.29 -5.20 4.44
N GLN A 235 -20.75 -4.04 4.79
CA GLN A 235 -19.86 -3.97 5.95
C GLN A 235 -20.66 -4.03 7.25
N PRO A 236 -20.28 -4.89 8.21
CA PRO A 236 -20.83 -4.81 9.56
C PRO A 236 -20.54 -3.44 10.18
N ASP A 237 -21.43 -2.94 11.03
CA ASP A 237 -21.26 -1.64 11.68
C ASP A 237 -20.03 -1.59 12.59
N PHE A 238 -19.65 -2.73 13.19
CA PHE A 238 -18.58 -2.78 14.18
C PHE A 238 -17.22 -2.29 13.64
N PRO A 239 -16.73 -2.74 12.47
CA PRO A 239 -15.59 -2.12 11.78
C PRO A 239 -15.65 -0.60 11.67
N LEU A 240 -16.80 0.00 11.33
CA LEU A 240 -16.89 1.45 11.23
C LEU A 240 -16.77 2.13 12.60
N LYS A 241 -17.33 1.53 13.65
CA LYS A 241 -17.21 2.00 15.04
C LYS A 241 -15.77 1.98 15.55
N LEU A 242 -14.91 1.11 14.99
CA LEU A 242 -13.47 1.14 15.28
C LEU A 242 -12.82 2.47 14.94
N LEU A 243 -13.24 3.12 13.85
CA LEU A 243 -12.71 4.43 13.49
C LEU A 243 -13.08 5.50 14.52
N VAL A 244 -14.32 5.47 15.03
CA VAL A 244 -14.80 6.40 16.06
C VAL A 244 -13.98 6.22 17.34
N PHE A 245 -13.83 4.98 17.80
CA PHE A 245 -13.03 4.68 18.99
C PHE A 245 -11.57 5.13 18.83
N ARG A 246 -10.96 4.86 17.67
CA ARG A 246 -9.61 5.33 17.34
C ARG A 246 -9.49 6.85 17.43
N ASP A 247 -10.46 7.59 16.90
CA ASP A 247 -10.40 9.05 16.89
C ASP A 247 -10.60 9.62 18.30
N HIS A 248 -11.46 9.04 19.13
CA HIS A 248 -11.51 9.38 20.57
C HIS A 248 -10.19 9.09 21.31
N LEU A 249 -9.48 8.01 20.97
CA LEU A 249 -8.14 7.75 21.53
C LEU A 249 -7.11 8.80 21.11
N ARG A 250 -7.20 9.32 19.88
CA ARG A 250 -6.33 10.42 19.40
C ARG A 250 -6.66 11.71 20.12
N ASP A 251 -7.95 12.03 20.27
CA ASP A 251 -8.40 13.23 20.98
C ASP A 251 -8.04 13.17 22.47
N LEU A 252 -8.03 11.97 23.07
CA LEU A 252 -7.57 11.78 24.44
C LEU A 252 -6.12 12.25 24.63
N LEU A 253 -5.22 11.93 23.69
CA LEU A 253 -3.81 12.34 23.78
C LEU A 253 -3.60 13.85 23.77
N GLU A 254 -4.55 14.61 23.22
CA GLU A 254 -4.52 16.08 23.17
C GLU A 254 -5.48 16.73 24.19
N SER A 255 -6.14 15.91 25.01
CA SER A 255 -7.15 16.40 25.94
C SER A 255 -6.52 17.09 27.16
N PRO A 256 -7.26 18.01 27.81
CA PRO A 256 -6.85 18.58 29.10
C PRO A 256 -6.59 17.50 30.16
N LEU A 257 -7.36 16.40 30.15
CA LEU A 257 -7.17 15.28 31.06
C LEU A 257 -5.77 14.67 30.91
N TYR A 258 -5.33 14.45 29.68
CA TYR A 258 -4.03 13.87 29.42
C TYR A 258 -2.92 14.86 29.80
N ALA A 259 -3.07 16.14 29.46
CA ALA A 259 -2.14 17.20 29.86
C ALA A 259 -1.97 17.29 31.39
N GLU A 260 -3.06 17.14 32.17
CA GLU A 260 -3.00 17.09 33.63
C GLU A 260 -2.28 15.84 34.16
N PHE A 261 -2.44 14.70 33.48
CA PHE A 261 -1.69 13.48 33.78
C PHE A 261 -0.19 13.65 33.48
N GLU A 262 0.17 14.33 32.38
CA GLU A 262 1.57 14.55 32.01
C GLU A 262 2.35 15.33 33.06
N ILE A 263 1.70 16.29 33.72
CA ILE A 263 2.28 17.12 34.78
C ILE A 263 2.08 16.52 36.18
N GLY A 264 1.46 15.34 36.30
CA GLY A 264 1.28 14.61 37.55
C GLY A 264 0.10 15.05 38.43
N ASN A 265 -0.82 15.88 37.90
CA ASN A 265 -2.03 16.31 38.62
C ASN A 265 -3.16 15.26 38.58
N LYS A 266 -3.11 14.34 37.61
CA LYS A 266 -4.04 13.22 37.46
C LYS A 266 -3.29 11.91 37.52
N GLU A 267 -3.97 10.87 38.00
CA GLU A 267 -3.43 9.53 38.08
C GLU A 267 -3.69 8.77 36.77
N TRP A 268 -2.87 7.75 36.49
CA TRP A 268 -3.06 6.89 35.32
C TRP A 268 -4.44 6.22 35.27
N THR A 269 -5.07 6.01 36.44
CA THR A 269 -6.42 5.45 36.55
C THR A 269 -7.49 6.36 35.93
N ASP A 270 -7.30 7.68 35.96
CA ASP A 270 -8.24 8.63 35.36
C ASP A 270 -8.21 8.54 33.83
N VAL A 271 -7.02 8.42 33.25
CA VAL A 271 -6.85 8.23 31.79
C VAL A 271 -7.47 6.90 31.34
N LEU A 272 -7.19 5.79 32.04
CA LEU A 272 -7.77 4.49 31.68
C LEU A 272 -9.28 4.41 31.90
N ARG A 273 -9.82 5.15 32.87
CA ARG A 273 -11.27 5.29 33.04
C ARG A 273 -11.89 5.93 31.80
N GLN A 274 -11.27 6.98 31.26
CA GLN A 274 -11.73 7.63 30.04
C GLN A 274 -11.67 6.69 28.82
N VAL A 275 -10.59 5.89 28.70
CA VAL A 275 -10.49 4.84 27.66
C VAL A 275 -11.63 3.82 27.78
N SER A 276 -11.99 3.40 29.01
CA SER A 276 -13.12 2.48 29.22
C SER A 276 -14.46 3.12 28.87
N VAL A 277 -14.64 4.42 29.10
CA VAL A 277 -15.86 5.15 28.71
C VAL A 277 -16.00 5.12 27.20
N TYR A 278 -14.96 5.52 26.45
CA TYR A 278 -14.97 5.48 24.99
C TYR A 278 -15.21 4.07 24.44
N SER A 279 -14.54 3.06 24.99
CA SER A 279 -14.75 1.67 24.58
C SER A 279 -16.22 1.21 24.78
N LYS A 280 -16.87 1.66 25.85
CA LYS A 280 -18.28 1.32 26.13
C LYS A 280 -19.23 2.08 25.20
N GLU A 281 -19.00 3.38 25.01
CA GLU A 281 -19.84 4.24 24.17
C GLU A 281 -19.73 3.87 22.68
N ASP A 282 -18.50 3.69 22.19
CA ASP A 282 -18.23 3.49 20.77
C ASP A 282 -18.44 2.02 20.36
N LEU A 283 -17.95 1.08 21.17
CA LEU A 283 -17.89 -0.34 20.81
C LEU A 283 -18.87 -1.21 21.60
N GLY A 284 -19.50 -0.69 22.66
CA GLY A 284 -20.30 -1.49 23.58
C GLY A 284 -19.47 -2.44 24.45
N MET A 285 -18.17 -2.18 24.63
CA MET A 285 -17.22 -3.05 25.33
C MET A 285 -16.79 -2.41 26.66
N GLU A 286 -17.08 -3.08 27.78
CA GLU A 286 -16.80 -2.59 29.13
C GLU A 286 -15.51 -3.23 29.69
N TYR A 287 -14.63 -2.41 30.26
CA TYR A 287 -13.32 -2.83 30.75
C TYR A 287 -13.06 -2.35 32.17
N ASP A 288 -12.77 -3.29 33.06
CA ASP A 288 -12.13 -2.99 34.34
C ASP A 288 -10.63 -3.21 34.21
N PHE A 289 -9.89 -2.13 33.95
CA PHE A 289 -8.44 -2.15 33.83
C PHE A 289 -7.74 -2.60 35.12
N SER A 290 -8.35 -2.38 36.29
CA SER A 290 -7.76 -2.78 37.58
C SER A 290 -7.72 -4.30 37.73
N ASN A 291 -8.72 -5.00 37.19
CA ASN A 291 -8.88 -6.45 37.27
C ASN A 291 -8.71 -7.16 35.92
N MET A 292 -8.06 -6.51 34.96
CA MET A 292 -7.93 -7.04 33.60
C MET A 292 -7.07 -8.31 33.56
N LYS A 293 -7.66 -9.42 33.11
CA LYS A 293 -6.94 -10.69 32.92
C LYS A 293 -5.96 -10.60 31.74
N PRO A 294 -4.85 -11.36 31.77
CA PRO A 294 -3.88 -11.42 30.67
C PRO A 294 -4.52 -11.75 29.31
N ALA A 295 -3.90 -11.27 28.24
CA ALA A 295 -4.39 -11.45 26.86
C ALA A 295 -4.43 -12.90 26.38
N ARG A 296 -3.64 -13.80 26.97
CA ARG A 296 -3.58 -15.21 26.53
C ARG A 296 -3.72 -16.15 27.71
N ASN A 297 -4.51 -17.20 27.50
CA ASN A 297 -4.49 -18.38 28.33
C ASN A 297 -3.58 -19.44 27.70
N LEU A 298 -2.37 -19.62 28.23
CA LEU A 298 -1.39 -20.57 27.69
C LEU A 298 -1.75 -22.05 27.92
N SER A 299 -2.79 -22.33 28.71
CA SER A 299 -3.33 -23.68 28.88
C SER A 299 -4.42 -24.05 27.87
N ASP A 300 -4.87 -23.10 27.05
CA ASP A 300 -5.90 -23.34 26.02
C ASP A 300 -5.27 -23.80 24.70
N LEU A 301 -5.59 -25.04 24.30
CA LEU A 301 -5.11 -25.67 23.07
C LEU A 301 -5.49 -24.87 21.81
N GLN A 302 -6.64 -24.17 21.81
CA GLN A 302 -7.10 -23.39 20.67
C GLN A 302 -6.14 -22.26 20.30
N ASN A 303 -5.45 -21.68 21.30
CA ASN A 303 -4.43 -20.66 21.06
C ASN A 303 -3.23 -21.20 20.26
N TYR A 304 -2.89 -22.49 20.42
CA TYR A 304 -1.81 -23.13 19.67
C TYR A 304 -2.25 -23.51 18.25
N LEU A 305 -3.48 -23.96 18.07
CA LEU A 305 -4.04 -24.26 16.75
C LEU A 305 -4.13 -23.01 15.87
N GLN A 306 -4.64 -21.90 16.41
CA GLN A 306 -4.69 -20.61 15.69
C GLN A 306 -3.30 -20.10 15.34
N ARG A 307 -2.32 -20.29 16.23
CA ARG A 307 -0.92 -19.94 15.96
C ARG A 307 -0.32 -20.82 14.84
N ALA A 308 -0.64 -22.11 14.81
CA ALA A 308 -0.19 -23.02 13.76
C ALA A 308 -0.80 -22.63 12.41
N GLU A 309 -2.08 -22.28 12.37
CA GLU A 309 -2.74 -21.76 11.17
C GLU A 309 -2.08 -20.46 10.68
N TRP A 310 -1.82 -19.51 11.57
CA TRP A 310 -1.09 -18.28 11.24
C TRP A 310 0.30 -18.57 10.66
N GLN A 311 1.04 -19.51 11.27
CA GLN A 311 2.36 -19.90 10.79
C GLN A 311 2.31 -20.54 9.39
N TYR A 312 1.26 -21.29 9.08
CA TYR A 312 1.06 -21.86 7.74
C TYR A 312 0.99 -20.76 6.67
N TYR A 313 0.20 -19.71 6.89
CA TYR A 313 0.07 -18.62 5.92
C TYR A 313 1.37 -17.84 5.71
N LYS A 314 2.16 -17.66 6.77
CA LYS A 314 3.52 -17.10 6.64
C LYS A 314 4.43 -17.96 5.76
N THR A 315 4.39 -19.27 5.96
CA THR A 315 5.21 -20.21 5.17
C THR A 315 4.72 -20.39 3.73
N SER A 316 3.55 -19.84 3.38
CA SER A 316 3.03 -19.86 2.01
C SER A 316 3.61 -18.75 1.12
N ALA A 317 4.39 -17.82 1.69
CA ALA A 317 5.13 -16.82 0.94
C ALA A 317 6.31 -17.47 0.19
N LYS A 318 6.44 -17.15 -1.10
CA LYS A 318 7.50 -17.61 -1.99
C LYS A 318 8.48 -16.45 -2.24
N ASP A 319 9.70 -16.78 -2.65
CA ASP A 319 10.73 -15.81 -3.05
C ASP A 319 10.20 -14.78 -4.07
N GLY A 320 9.43 -15.23 -5.07
CA GLY A 320 8.82 -14.33 -6.06
C GLY A 320 7.85 -13.30 -5.46
N ASP A 321 7.11 -13.66 -4.40
CA ASP A 321 6.18 -12.73 -3.74
C ASP A 321 6.96 -11.64 -2.99
N PHE A 322 8.05 -12.01 -2.31
CA PHE A 322 8.92 -11.06 -1.62
C PHE A 322 9.57 -10.10 -2.60
N ARG A 323 10.11 -10.62 -3.71
CA ARG A 323 10.72 -9.78 -4.76
C ARG A 323 9.72 -8.80 -5.34
N ALA A 324 8.51 -9.25 -5.68
CA ALA A 324 7.49 -8.37 -6.22
C ALA A 324 7.07 -7.27 -5.23
N LEU A 325 6.91 -7.62 -3.94
CA LEU A 325 6.58 -6.65 -2.90
C LEU A 325 7.72 -5.64 -2.65
N ILE A 326 8.96 -6.11 -2.65
CA ILE A 326 10.18 -5.29 -2.56
C ILE A 326 10.24 -4.33 -3.75
N ASP A 327 9.99 -4.84 -4.95
CA ASP A 327 10.07 -4.07 -6.18
C ASP A 327 8.99 -2.99 -6.23
N TYR A 328 7.77 -3.30 -5.79
CA TYR A 328 6.73 -2.31 -5.52
C TYR A 328 7.21 -1.24 -4.54
N ALA A 329 7.76 -1.65 -3.39
CA ALA A 329 8.18 -0.75 -2.34
C ALA A 329 9.36 0.17 -2.73
N GLN A 330 10.14 -0.22 -3.75
CA GLN A 330 11.25 0.58 -4.29
C GLN A 330 10.85 1.51 -5.42
N HIS A 331 9.75 1.24 -6.12
CA HIS A 331 9.45 1.90 -7.39
C HIS A 331 8.08 2.57 -7.45
N ASP A 332 7.10 2.21 -6.60
CA ASP A 332 5.79 2.89 -6.58
C ASP A 332 5.93 4.27 -5.88
N PRO A 333 5.73 5.40 -6.59
CA PRO A 333 5.92 6.72 -6.03
C PRO A 333 4.93 7.02 -4.91
N ARG A 334 3.70 6.52 -4.97
CA ARG A 334 2.70 6.75 -3.92
C ARG A 334 3.17 6.15 -2.60
N TYR A 335 3.73 4.93 -2.67
CA TYR A 335 4.32 4.29 -1.51
C TYR A 335 5.55 5.03 -1.00
N LEU A 336 6.49 5.38 -1.87
CA LEU A 336 7.70 6.12 -1.48
C LEU A 336 7.39 7.48 -0.81
N ARG A 337 6.40 8.22 -1.34
CA ARG A 337 5.89 9.45 -0.74
C ARG A 337 5.29 9.20 0.63
N ALA A 338 4.44 8.19 0.75
CA ALA A 338 3.83 7.84 2.04
C ALA A 338 4.89 7.48 3.09
N VAL A 339 5.90 6.69 2.72
CA VAL A 339 6.99 6.28 3.63
C VAL A 339 7.86 7.47 4.05
N ALA A 340 8.15 8.40 3.14
CA ALA A 340 8.95 9.59 3.45
C ALA A 340 8.30 10.48 4.55
N ARG A 341 6.96 10.43 4.68
CA ARG A 341 6.19 11.14 5.71
C ARG A 341 6.30 10.50 7.12
N THR A 342 6.77 9.25 7.24
CA THR A 342 6.91 8.59 8.55
C THR A 342 7.84 9.39 9.47
N SER A 343 7.68 9.27 10.78
CA SER A 343 8.38 10.08 11.79
C SER A 343 9.14 9.21 12.80
N ARG A 344 10.02 9.83 13.60
CA ARG A 344 10.71 9.12 14.68
C ARG A 344 9.76 8.86 15.84
N LYS A 345 10.17 7.94 16.74
CA LYS A 345 9.39 7.56 17.92
C LYS A 345 8.84 8.78 18.65
N LEU A 346 7.55 8.71 19.00
CA LEU A 346 6.84 9.75 19.78
C LEU A 346 6.62 11.10 19.08
N GLN A 347 7.03 11.29 17.81
CA GLN A 347 6.85 12.57 17.10
C GLN A 347 5.49 12.71 16.41
N ASP A 348 4.90 11.60 15.96
CA ASP A 348 3.55 11.56 15.41
C ASP A 348 2.56 11.11 16.48
N LEU A 349 2.09 12.05 17.31
CA LEU A 349 1.22 11.76 18.46
C LEU A 349 -0.04 10.99 18.06
N ARG A 350 -0.68 11.39 16.95
CA ARG A 350 -1.94 10.81 16.46
C ARG A 350 -1.75 9.53 15.63
N VAL A 351 -0.52 9.11 15.36
CA VAL A 351 -0.18 7.94 14.53
C VAL A 351 -0.84 8.02 13.15
N ASN A 352 -0.78 9.19 12.52
CA ASN A 352 -1.34 9.42 11.19
C ASN A 352 -0.40 8.98 10.08
N ASN A 353 0.91 9.16 10.26
CA ASN A 353 1.89 9.05 9.19
C ASN A 353 2.21 7.60 8.80
N HIS A 354 1.85 6.64 9.65
CA HIS A 354 2.15 5.21 9.48
C HIS A 354 1.05 4.43 8.76
N ASN A 355 -0.18 4.98 8.72
CA ASN A 355 -1.32 4.24 8.22
C ASN A 355 -1.28 4.08 6.69
N LEU A 356 -1.06 5.17 5.95
CA LEU A 356 -1.10 5.14 4.48
C LEU A 356 -0.07 4.18 3.86
N PRO A 357 1.21 4.14 4.29
CA PRO A 357 2.16 3.13 3.80
C PRO A 357 1.68 1.70 4.00
N MET A 358 1.04 1.41 5.13
CA MET A 358 0.53 0.07 5.43
C MET A 358 -0.69 -0.31 4.59
N VAL A 359 -1.60 0.64 4.34
CA VAL A 359 -2.74 0.44 3.43
C VAL A 359 -2.24 0.08 2.03
N LEU A 360 -1.29 0.85 1.52
CA LEU A 360 -0.69 0.64 0.19
C LEU A 360 0.00 -0.73 0.07
N LEU A 361 0.80 -1.12 1.06
CA LEU A 361 1.44 -2.43 1.07
C LEU A 361 0.47 -3.58 1.22
N PHE A 362 -0.56 -3.42 2.05
CA PHE A 362 -1.55 -4.46 2.22
C PHE A 362 -2.36 -4.67 0.94
N ARG A 363 -2.70 -3.59 0.23
CA ARG A 363 -3.30 -3.66 -1.10
C ARG A 363 -2.40 -4.43 -2.07
N GLU A 364 -1.11 -4.13 -2.11
CA GLU A 364 -0.19 -4.82 -3.02
C GLU A 364 -0.02 -6.30 -2.63
N ALA A 365 0.13 -6.59 -1.34
CA ALA A 365 0.19 -7.97 -0.84
C ALA A 365 -1.09 -8.75 -1.18
N LEU A 366 -2.26 -8.13 -1.14
CA LEU A 366 -3.52 -8.75 -1.57
C LEU A 366 -3.50 -9.07 -3.07
N ARG A 367 -3.03 -8.15 -3.91
CA ARG A 367 -2.90 -8.38 -5.36
C ARG A 367 -1.98 -9.59 -5.63
N LEU A 368 -0.80 -9.61 -5.02
CA LEU A 368 0.17 -10.71 -5.15
C LEU A 368 -0.39 -12.06 -4.67
N LYS A 369 -1.31 -12.04 -3.71
CA LYS A 369 -1.93 -13.24 -3.13
C LYS A 369 -3.32 -13.55 -3.70
N GLY A 370 -3.71 -12.92 -4.81
CA GLY A 370 -4.99 -13.19 -5.47
C GLY A 370 -6.21 -12.90 -4.59
N GLY A 371 -6.12 -11.87 -3.75
CA GLY A 371 -7.18 -11.45 -2.85
C GLY A 371 -7.27 -12.22 -1.52
N ASP A 372 -6.38 -13.18 -1.26
CA ASP A 372 -6.36 -13.93 -0.01
C ASP A 372 -5.76 -13.08 1.13
N LYS A 373 -6.64 -12.51 1.96
CA LYS A 373 -6.25 -11.66 3.10
C LYS A 373 -5.30 -12.35 4.07
N LYS A 374 -5.51 -13.64 4.38
CA LYS A 374 -4.66 -14.38 5.34
C LYS A 374 -3.25 -14.54 4.79
N LYS A 375 -3.11 -14.86 3.50
CA LYS A 375 -1.80 -14.93 2.83
C LYS A 375 -1.14 -13.55 2.70
N ALA A 376 -1.91 -12.50 2.41
CA ALA A 376 -1.39 -11.14 2.28
C ALA A 376 -0.81 -10.64 3.60
N VAL A 377 -1.55 -10.77 4.70
CA VAL A 377 -1.03 -10.41 6.03
C VAL A 377 0.16 -11.31 6.41
N GLY A 378 0.13 -12.60 6.07
CA GLY A 378 1.26 -13.51 6.29
C GLY A 378 2.54 -13.10 5.53
N LEU A 379 2.40 -12.64 4.28
CA LEU A 379 3.50 -12.08 3.49
C LEU A 379 4.06 -10.83 4.16
N LEU A 380 3.21 -9.87 4.53
CA LEU A 380 3.63 -8.65 5.21
C LEU A 380 4.31 -8.92 6.55
N ASP A 381 3.82 -9.88 7.35
CA ASP A 381 4.42 -10.19 8.64
C ASP A 381 5.85 -10.70 8.47
N GLU A 382 6.09 -11.65 7.56
CA GLU A 382 7.45 -12.14 7.31
C GLU A 382 8.32 -11.06 6.65
N ALA A 383 7.76 -10.25 5.76
CA ALA A 383 8.50 -9.22 5.07
C ALA A 383 8.89 -8.07 6.01
N ILE A 384 8.06 -7.70 6.99
CA ILE A 384 8.40 -6.70 8.02
C ILE A 384 9.34 -7.31 9.07
N ARG A 385 9.10 -8.57 9.49
CA ARG A 385 9.82 -9.21 10.61
C ARG A 385 11.23 -9.65 10.25
N ILE A 386 11.46 -10.26 9.09
CA ILE A 386 12.76 -10.84 8.72
C ILE A 386 13.84 -9.75 8.60
N PRO A 387 13.63 -8.65 7.82
CA PRO A 387 14.64 -7.60 7.70
C PRO A 387 14.88 -6.87 9.01
N TYR A 388 13.84 -6.60 9.80
CA TYR A 388 13.99 -5.94 11.10
C TYR A 388 14.80 -6.76 12.10
N GLY A 389 14.55 -8.07 12.16
CA GLY A 389 15.34 -8.98 12.98
C GLY A 389 16.80 -8.99 12.53
N TRP A 390 17.05 -9.14 11.23
CA TRP A 390 18.39 -9.29 10.68
C TRP A 390 19.23 -8.00 10.79
N ILE A 391 18.65 -6.83 10.48
CA ILE A 391 19.31 -5.52 10.58
C ILE A 391 19.73 -5.22 12.02
N LYS A 392 18.89 -5.54 13.02
CA LYS A 392 19.23 -5.35 14.43
C LYS A 392 20.41 -6.19 14.93
N PHE A 393 20.77 -7.27 14.22
CA PHE A 393 21.95 -8.08 14.55
C PHE A 393 23.23 -7.59 13.86
N ILE A 394 23.15 -6.63 12.93
CA ILE A 394 24.32 -6.04 12.28
C ILE A 394 24.77 -4.83 13.11
N PRO A 395 26.03 -4.80 13.59
CA PRO A 395 26.58 -3.62 14.24
C PRO A 395 26.45 -2.37 13.36
N ASN A 396 26.05 -1.23 13.94
CA ASN A 396 25.76 -0.01 13.18
C ASN A 396 26.95 0.48 12.31
N ASP A 397 28.17 0.22 12.76
CA ASP A 397 29.43 0.53 12.09
C ASP A 397 29.76 -0.40 10.90
N MET A 398 29.08 -1.56 10.80
CA MET A 398 29.20 -2.51 9.70
C MET A 398 28.12 -2.35 8.63
N LEU A 399 27.12 -1.51 8.87
CA LEU A 399 26.12 -1.17 7.86
C LEU A 399 26.74 -0.18 6.85
N PRO A 400 26.71 -0.48 5.53
CA PRO A 400 27.22 0.45 4.54
C PRO A 400 26.53 1.81 4.65
N SER A 401 27.27 2.91 4.57
CA SER A 401 26.71 4.27 4.61
C SER A 401 25.65 4.53 3.52
N SER A 402 25.65 3.74 2.44
CA SER A 402 24.64 3.74 1.37
C SER A 402 23.48 2.76 1.60
N LEU A 403 23.65 1.77 2.46
CA LEU A 403 22.57 1.05 3.14
C LEU A 403 22.09 1.97 4.25
N ALA A 404 21.53 3.11 3.85
CA ALA A 404 20.89 4.02 4.77
C ALA A 404 19.90 3.20 5.58
N LEU A 405 20.17 3.15 6.87
CA LEU A 405 19.32 2.67 7.95
C LEU A 405 17.85 3.12 7.82
N ASP A 406 17.53 4.04 6.90
CA ASP A 406 16.25 4.72 6.67
C ASP A 406 15.32 4.10 5.59
N ASN A 407 15.81 3.25 4.68
CA ASN A 407 15.07 2.88 3.46
C ASN A 407 15.02 1.38 3.11
N PHE A 408 15.27 0.47 4.07
CA PHE A 408 15.17 -0.97 3.76
C PHE A 408 13.70 -1.44 3.70
N LEU A 409 13.11 -1.21 2.53
CA LEU A 409 12.10 -1.99 1.81
C LEU A 409 10.68 -2.10 2.37
N LEU A 410 10.41 -1.90 3.65
CA LEU A 410 9.04 -1.89 4.21
C LEU A 410 8.97 -0.80 5.30
N PRO A 411 7.78 -0.23 5.60
CA PRO A 411 7.66 1.03 6.32
C PRO A 411 8.23 0.78 7.70
N GLY A 412 9.35 1.41 8.04
CA GLY A 412 9.84 1.12 9.38
C GLY A 412 11.15 1.62 9.92
N ASN A 413 11.84 2.52 9.25
CA ASN A 413 13.22 2.77 9.66
C ASN A 413 13.43 4.04 10.48
N LYS A 414 12.45 4.95 10.53
CA LYS A 414 12.35 5.85 11.68
C LYS A 414 11.69 5.08 12.82
N GLU A 415 12.20 5.23 14.04
CA GLU A 415 11.96 4.34 15.20
C GLU A 415 10.48 3.94 15.48
N ASP A 416 9.48 4.72 15.06
CA ASP A 416 8.05 4.35 15.16
C ASP A 416 7.59 3.38 14.06
N GLY A 417 8.12 3.49 12.84
CA GLY A 417 7.49 2.90 11.66
C GLY A 417 7.40 1.38 11.73
N ALA A 418 8.48 0.67 12.07
CA ALA A 418 8.47 -0.80 12.05
C ALA A 418 7.59 -1.35 13.18
N ASP A 419 7.55 -0.63 14.31
CA ASP A 419 6.77 -1.00 15.47
C ASP A 419 5.28 -0.78 15.21
N LYS A 420 4.87 0.42 14.79
CA LYS A 420 3.47 0.73 14.47
C LYS A 420 2.97 -0.08 13.27
N SER A 421 3.79 -0.32 12.25
CA SER A 421 3.45 -1.21 11.13
C SER A 421 3.26 -2.66 11.57
N ARG A 422 4.03 -3.13 12.57
CA ARG A 422 3.83 -4.44 13.18
C ARG A 422 2.52 -4.50 13.96
N HIS A 423 2.22 -3.51 14.78
CA HIS A 423 0.95 -3.42 15.52
C HIS A 423 -0.25 -3.45 14.55
N TRP A 424 -0.19 -2.61 13.51
CA TRP A 424 -1.14 -2.59 12.41
C TRP A 424 -1.32 -3.98 11.76
N ASN A 425 -0.22 -4.62 11.34
CA ASN A 425 -0.28 -5.89 10.61
C ASN A 425 -0.71 -7.08 11.49
N VAL A 426 -0.19 -7.17 12.72
CA VAL A 426 -0.48 -8.30 13.62
C VAL A 426 -1.96 -8.31 14.01
N PHE A 427 -2.49 -7.16 14.43
CA PHE A 427 -3.88 -7.09 14.88
C PHE A 427 -4.88 -7.00 13.73
N GLY A 428 -4.49 -6.39 12.60
CA GLY A 428 -5.20 -6.58 11.33
C GLY A 428 -5.26 -8.05 10.90
N GLY A 429 -4.20 -8.83 11.13
CA GLY A 429 -4.22 -10.27 10.90
C GLY A 429 -5.16 -11.02 11.84
N ILE A 430 -5.09 -10.73 13.15
CA ILE A 430 -5.86 -11.44 14.18
C ILE A 430 -7.37 -11.36 13.92
N CYS A 431 -7.89 -10.24 13.42
CA CYS A 431 -9.32 -10.10 13.10
C CYS A 431 -9.79 -10.96 11.91
N LEU A 432 -8.88 -11.64 11.19
CA LEU A 432 -9.24 -12.65 10.18
C LEU A 432 -9.45 -14.05 10.79
N TYR A 433 -9.06 -14.25 12.04
CA TYR A 433 -9.16 -15.54 12.76
C TYR A 433 -10.10 -15.50 13.95
N LYS A 434 -10.50 -14.29 14.36
CA LYS A 434 -11.36 -14.02 15.51
C LYS A 434 -12.44 -13.04 15.13
N SER A 435 -13.49 -12.96 15.94
CA SER A 435 -14.43 -11.86 15.79
C SER A 435 -13.72 -10.52 16.01
N PRO A 436 -14.22 -9.43 15.40
CA PRO A 436 -13.65 -8.09 15.59
C PRO A 436 -13.58 -7.67 17.07
N GLN A 437 -14.61 -8.02 17.85
CA GLN A 437 -14.69 -7.77 19.29
C GLN A 437 -13.57 -8.50 20.04
N GLU A 438 -13.36 -9.78 19.75
CA GLU A 438 -12.27 -10.56 20.37
C GLU A 438 -10.90 -10.02 19.96
N ALA A 439 -10.74 -9.55 18.71
CA ALA A 439 -9.48 -8.96 18.27
C ALA A 439 -9.16 -7.67 19.04
N VAL A 440 -10.16 -6.78 19.23
CA VAL A 440 -10.03 -5.57 20.06
C VAL A 440 -9.71 -5.94 21.51
N ASP A 441 -10.45 -6.87 22.11
CA ASP A 441 -10.21 -7.32 23.49
C ASP A 441 -8.78 -7.84 23.68
N LEU A 442 -8.28 -8.63 22.74
CA LEU A 442 -6.91 -9.12 22.76
C LEU A 442 -5.87 -8.01 22.62
N ALA A 443 -6.11 -7.03 21.75
CA ALA A 443 -5.24 -5.87 21.60
C ALA A 443 -5.18 -5.08 22.90
N LEU A 444 -6.34 -4.72 23.44
CA LEU A 444 -6.47 -3.94 24.67
C LEU A 444 -5.77 -4.63 25.85
N ARG A 445 -5.99 -5.93 26.04
CA ARG A 445 -5.31 -6.71 27.09
C ARG A 445 -3.80 -6.79 26.88
N ARG A 446 -3.35 -6.91 25.62
CA ARG A 446 -1.93 -7.02 25.29
C ARG A 446 -1.20 -5.72 25.58
N GLU A 447 -1.73 -4.60 25.11
CA GLU A 447 -1.12 -3.29 25.32
C GLU A 447 -1.21 -2.87 26.79
N PHE A 448 -2.32 -3.16 27.48
CA PHE A 448 -2.43 -2.89 28.91
C PHE A 448 -1.42 -3.69 29.74
N GLN A 449 -1.12 -4.94 29.34
CA GLN A 449 -0.08 -5.73 30.00
C GLN A 449 1.30 -5.10 29.87
N ASP A 450 1.61 -4.48 28.73
CA ASP A 450 2.90 -3.81 28.52
C ASP A 450 2.94 -2.46 29.25
N LEU A 451 1.84 -1.69 29.27
CA LEU A 451 1.69 -0.52 30.14
C LEU A 451 1.94 -0.85 31.62
N LYS A 452 1.36 -1.94 32.11
CA LYS A 452 1.55 -2.41 33.50
C LYS A 452 3.01 -2.75 33.80
N LYS A 453 3.71 -3.41 32.88
CA LYS A 453 5.16 -3.69 33.02
C LYS A 453 5.99 -2.41 32.98
N GLY A 454 5.56 -1.42 32.20
CA GLY A 454 6.17 -0.10 32.12
C GLY A 454 5.89 0.82 33.31
N GLY A 455 5.15 0.36 34.31
CA GLY A 455 4.92 1.13 35.55
C GLY A 455 4.04 2.37 35.38
N TYR A 456 3.17 2.40 34.36
CA TYR A 456 2.19 3.47 34.16
C TYR A 456 2.78 4.89 34.00
N THR A 457 4.03 5.00 33.54
CA THR A 457 4.67 6.30 33.26
C THR A 457 3.94 7.03 32.12
N ASN A 458 4.15 8.35 32.02
CA ASN A 458 3.62 9.15 30.89
C ASN A 458 3.98 8.50 29.54
N GLU A 459 5.27 8.21 29.32
CA GLU A 459 5.75 7.60 28.07
C GLU A 459 5.04 6.27 27.77
N ASN A 460 4.89 5.38 28.76
CA ASN A 460 4.24 4.09 28.55
C ASN A 460 2.72 4.22 28.34
N MET A 461 2.06 5.17 29.00
CA MET A 461 0.65 5.48 28.76
C MET A 461 0.44 6.03 27.35
N ARG A 462 1.35 6.90 26.90
CA ARG A 462 1.35 7.45 25.55
C ARG A 462 1.48 6.34 24.52
N GLU A 463 2.43 5.43 24.72
CA GLU A 463 2.63 4.29 23.83
C GLU A 463 1.44 3.33 23.84
N PHE A 464 0.86 3.04 25.00
CA PHE A 464 -0.37 2.24 25.10
C PHE A 464 -1.48 2.79 24.18
N ILE A 465 -1.75 4.10 24.23
CA ILE A 465 -2.79 4.72 23.40
C ILE A 465 -2.38 4.68 21.92
N ARG A 466 -1.11 5.00 21.59
CA ARG A 466 -0.59 4.99 20.21
C ARG A 466 -0.61 3.59 19.58
N ASP A 467 -0.23 2.55 20.33
CA ASP A 467 -0.30 1.15 19.91
C ASP A 467 -1.74 0.73 19.67
N MET A 468 -2.66 1.12 20.55
CA MET A 468 -4.09 0.89 20.31
C MET A 468 -4.59 1.56 19.04
N VAL A 469 -4.21 2.81 18.75
CA VAL A 469 -4.54 3.50 17.49
C VAL A 469 -4.01 2.73 16.28
N ALA A 470 -2.76 2.26 16.32
CA ALA A 470 -2.16 1.46 15.24
C ALA A 470 -2.88 0.11 15.04
N ASN A 471 -3.18 -0.59 16.14
CA ASN A 471 -3.93 -1.86 16.14
C ASN A 471 -5.30 -1.69 15.48
N ILE A 472 -6.04 -0.65 15.89
CA ILE A 472 -7.39 -0.37 15.39
C ILE A 472 -7.38 0.00 13.90
N ASN A 473 -6.40 0.81 13.46
CA ASN A 473 -6.23 1.12 12.04
C ASN A 473 -6.03 -0.15 11.20
N GLY A 474 -5.17 -1.06 11.67
CA GLY A 474 -4.93 -2.33 11.00
C GLY A 474 -6.16 -3.21 10.93
N MET A 475 -6.90 -3.36 12.04
CA MET A 475 -8.16 -4.10 12.08
C MET A 475 -9.18 -3.54 11.09
N TYR A 476 -9.38 -2.22 11.09
CA TYR A 476 -10.30 -1.58 10.16
C TYR A 476 -9.95 -1.94 8.71
N HIS A 477 -8.77 -1.56 8.23
CA HIS A 477 -8.38 -1.70 6.83
C HIS A 477 -8.32 -3.15 6.36
N VAL A 478 -7.76 -4.06 7.17
CA VAL A 478 -7.71 -5.48 6.81
C VAL A 478 -9.10 -6.07 6.67
N MET A 479 -10.05 -5.67 7.53
CA MET A 479 -11.43 -6.13 7.44
C MET A 479 -12.17 -5.54 6.23
N THR A 480 -11.97 -4.26 5.95
CA THR A 480 -12.84 -3.46 5.09
C THR A 480 -12.43 -3.49 3.62
N ILE A 481 -11.14 -3.68 3.32
CA ILE A 481 -10.66 -3.82 1.95
C ILE A 481 -11.34 -5.01 1.27
N ASN A 482 -11.98 -4.76 0.13
CA ASN A 482 -12.61 -5.78 -0.69
C ASN A 482 -11.58 -6.37 -1.67
N PRO A 483 -11.18 -7.62 -1.49
CA PRO A 483 -10.17 -8.24 -2.36
C PRO A 483 -10.64 -8.37 -3.81
N ASN A 484 -11.96 -8.41 -4.04
CA ASN A 484 -12.52 -8.55 -5.39
C ASN A 484 -12.48 -7.25 -6.21
N LEU A 485 -12.28 -6.10 -5.56
CA LEU A 485 -12.06 -4.82 -6.26
C LEU A 485 -10.64 -4.74 -6.85
N LEU A 486 -9.74 -5.62 -6.42
CA LEU A 486 -8.37 -5.70 -6.95
C LEU A 486 -8.27 -6.64 -8.16
N THR A 487 -9.17 -7.62 -8.27
CA THR A 487 -9.19 -8.64 -9.34
C THR A 487 -10.16 -8.31 -10.48
N SER A 488 -11.03 -7.32 -10.31
CA SER A 488 -11.96 -6.86 -11.36
C SER A 488 -11.29 -6.00 -12.45
N ALA A 489 -9.98 -5.77 -12.34
CA ALA A 489 -9.14 -5.32 -13.46
C ALA A 489 -8.68 -6.47 -14.38
N GLU A 490 -9.00 -7.74 -14.05
CA GLU A 490 -8.58 -8.94 -14.81
C GLU A 490 -9.78 -9.71 -15.42
N LYS A 491 -10.89 -9.04 -15.74
CA LYS A 491 -12.00 -9.68 -16.49
C LYS A 491 -12.46 -8.89 -17.70
#